data_AF-A0A962RK02-F1
#
_entry.id   AF-A0A962RK02-F1
#
_cell.length_a   1.000
_cell.length_b   1.000
_cell.length_c   1.000
_cell.angle_alpha   90.00
_cell.angle_beta   90.00
_cell.angle_gamma   90.00
#
_symmetry.space_group_name_H-M   'P 1'
#
loop_
_entity.id
_entity.type
_entity.pdbx_description
1 polymer ?
#
loop_
_entity_poly.entity_id
_entity_poly.type
_entity_poly.pdbx_seq_one_letter_code
_entity_poly.pdbx_strand_id
1 'polypeptide(L)' 'MFSHIFVGADDVAVSKRFYDAVLGAIGIPEGKTDPRGRVFYRTKTGAFGLTRPIDGKPACAANGGTIGF' A
#
# COMPACT_ATOMS: atom_id res chain seq x y z
N MET A 1 -1.51 -13.73 -12.39
CA MET A 1 -0.78 -12.52 -11.93
C MET A 1 -1.74 -11.71 -11.06
N PHE A 2 -1.31 -11.16 -9.93
CA PHE A 2 -2.19 -10.34 -9.09
C PHE A 2 -2.54 -9.02 -9.78
N SER A 3 -3.82 -8.66 -9.85
CA SER A 3 -4.24 -7.35 -10.37
C SER A 3 -3.90 -6.23 -9.38
N HIS A 4 -4.13 -6.49 -8.09
CA HIS A 4 -3.76 -5.59 -7.01
C HIS A 4 -3.71 -6.32 -5.66
N ILE A 5 -2.93 -5.77 -4.73
CA ILE A 5 -2.88 -6.19 -3.31
C ILE A 5 -3.00 -4.93 -2.44
N PHE A 6 -3.74 -5.02 -1.34
CA PHE A 6 -3.84 -3.97 -0.34
C PHE A 6 -3.32 -4.43 1.01
N VAL A 7 -2.71 -3.51 1.75
CA VAL A 7 -2.46 -3.65 3.19
C VAL A 7 -3.14 -2.53 3.96
N GLY A 8 -3.60 -2.89 5.16
CA GLY A 8 -4.16 -1.94 6.12
C GLY A 8 -3.07 -1.08 6.76
N ALA A 9 -3.38 0.20 7.00
CA ALA A 9 -2.53 1.13 7.73
C ALA A 9 -3.39 2.02 8.65
N ASP A 10 -3.00 2.15 9.92
CA ASP A 10 -3.67 3.08 10.86
C ASP A 10 -3.41 4.54 10.49
N ASP A 11 -2.16 4.83 10.09
CA ASP A 11 -1.72 6.08 9.49
C ASP A 11 -1.19 5.83 8.07
N VAL A 12 -2.03 6.20 7.10
CA VAL A 12 -1.71 6.06 5.67
C VAL A 12 -0.60 7.02 5.24
N ALA A 13 -0.46 8.19 5.87
CA ALA A 13 0.57 9.16 5.52
C ALA A 13 1.96 8.72 5.98
N VAL A 14 2.07 8.16 7.19
CA VAL A 14 3.30 7.51 7.68
C VAL A 14 3.66 6.33 6.78
N SER A 15 2.69 5.48 6.48
CA SER A 15 2.90 4.31 5.63
C SER A 15 3.31 4.68 4.21
N LYS A 16 2.71 5.74 3.64
CA LYS A 16 3.11 6.28 2.33
C LYS A 16 4.59 6.67 2.32
N ARG A 17 5.07 7.41 3.32
CA ARG A 17 6.49 7.80 3.39
C ARG A 17 7.42 6.59 3.40
N PHE A 18 7.05 5.54 4.13
CA PHE A 18 7.79 4.28 4.14
C PHE A 18 7.79 3.60 2.77
N TYR A 19 6.62 3.39 2.18
CA TYR A 19 6.51 2.68 0.90
C TYR A 19 7.01 3.48 -0.30
N ASP A 20 6.98 4.82 -0.26
CA ASP A 20 7.64 5.66 -1.27
C ASP A 20 9.15 5.42 -1.26
N ALA A 21 9.78 5.35 -0.08
CA ALA A 21 11.21 5.08 0.03
C ALA A 21 11.56 3.64 -0.38
N VAL A 22 10.80 2.64 0.11
CA VAL A 22 11.06 1.22 -0.16
C VAL A 22 10.83 0.88 -1.63
N LEU A 23 9.69 1.29 -2.20
CA LEU A 23 9.37 0.98 -3.60
C LEU A 23 10.16 1.89 -4.56
N GLY A 24 10.52 3.11 -4.13
CA GLY A 24 11.44 3.98 -4.85
C GLY A 24 12.82 3.36 -5.06
N ALA A 25 13.33 2.60 -4.08
CA ALA A 25 14.60 1.90 -4.20
C ALA A 25 14.63 0.84 -5.32
N ILE A 26 13.47 0.34 -5.76
CA ILE A 26 13.31 -0.60 -6.87
C ILE A 26 12.69 0.06 -8.13
N GLY A 27 12.70 1.40 -8.19
CA GLY A 27 12.28 2.16 -9.38
C GLY A 27 10.77 2.34 -9.55
N ILE A 28 9.96 2.06 -8.52
CA ILE A 28 8.53 2.36 -8.54
C ILE A 28 8.31 3.81 -8.06
N PRO A 29 7.58 4.65 -8.82
CA PRO A 29 7.31 6.03 -8.42
C PRO A 29 6.50 6.14 -7.13
N GLU A 30 6.52 7.33 -6.53
CA GLU A 30 5.73 7.64 -5.34
C GLU A 30 4.23 7.29 -5.50
N GLY A 31 3.65 6.85 -4.40
CA GLY A 31 2.25 6.48 -4.35
C GLY A 31 1.35 7.68 -4.57
N LYS A 32 0.25 7.50 -5.32
CA LYS A 32 -0.76 8.55 -5.54
C LYS A 32 -1.93 8.36 -4.59
N THR A 33 -2.26 9.42 -3.84
CA THR A 33 -3.42 9.45 -2.95
C THR A 33 -4.70 9.70 -3.74
N ASP A 34 -5.76 8.96 -3.43
CA ASP A 34 -7.09 9.18 -4.00
C ASP A 34 -8.00 9.99 -3.05
N PRO A 35 -9.18 10.44 -3.50
CA PRO A 35 -10.11 11.20 -2.65
C PRO A 35 -10.63 10.44 -1.42
N ARG A 36 -10.46 9.12 -1.36
CA ARG A 36 -10.84 8.28 -0.21
C ARG A 36 -9.69 8.12 0.79
N GLY A 37 -8.56 8.80 0.58
CA GLY A 37 -7.38 8.72 1.43
C GLY A 37 -6.57 7.44 1.25
N ARG A 38 -6.78 6.69 0.17
CA ARG A 38 -5.99 5.49 -0.16
C ARG A 38 -4.79 5.89 -0.99
N VAL A 39 -3.68 5.17 -0.85
CA VAL A 39 -2.47 5.39 -1.65
C VAL A 39 -2.28 4.23 -2.60
N PHE A 40 -1.95 4.52 -3.85
CA PHE A 40 -1.72 3.52 -4.89
C PHE A 40 -0.34 3.66 -5.52
N TYR A 41 0.38 2.55 -5.57
CA TYR A 41 1.59 2.34 -6.36
C TYR A 41 1.21 1.49 -7.58
N ARG A 42 1.19 2.09 -8.77
CA ARG A 42 0.74 1.41 -10.01
C ARG A 42 1.89 1.17 -10.96
N THR A 43 1.98 -0.05 -11.48
CA THR A 43 2.89 -0.44 -12.56
C THR A 43 2.09 -0.94 -13.76
N LYS A 44 2.76 -1.32 -14.85
CA LYS A 44 2.10 -1.92 -16.02
C LYS A 44 1.47 -3.29 -15.73
N THR A 45 1.94 -3.97 -14.70
CA THR A 45 1.62 -5.39 -14.42
C THR A 45 0.81 -5.61 -13.14
N GLY A 46 0.62 -4.58 -12.31
CA GLY A 46 -0.17 -4.67 -11.09
C GLY A 46 -0.18 -3.39 -10.27
N ALA A 47 -0.87 -3.42 -9.13
CA ALA A 47 -0.91 -2.31 -8.19
C ALA A 47 -0.76 -2.77 -6.74
N PHE A 48 -0.10 -1.95 -5.93
CA PHE A 48 -0.06 -2.09 -4.48
C PHE A 48 -0.74 -0.90 -3.82
N GLY A 49 -1.53 -1.18 -2.79
CA GLY A 49 -2.41 -0.19 -2.16
C GLY A 49 -2.26 -0.13 -0.65
N LEU A 50 -2.34 1.09 -0.11
CA LEU A 50 -2.46 1.36 1.31
C LEU A 50 -3.85 1.92 1.59
N THR A 51 -4.50 1.43 2.64
CA THR A 51 -5.81 1.93 3.05
C THR A 51 -5.96 1.87 4.56
N ARG A 52 -6.73 2.79 5.13
CA ARG A 52 -7.34 2.53 6.44
C ARG A 52 -8.33 1.36 6.29
N PRO A 53 -8.39 0.40 7.24
CA PRO A 53 -9.36 -0.68 7.18
C PRO A 53 -10.79 -0.14 7.06
N ILE A 54 -11.55 -0.70 6.12
CA ILE A 54 -12.88 -0.18 5.75
C ILE A 54 -13.94 -0.46 6.82
N ASP A 55 -13.70 -1.46 7.67
CA ASP A 55 -14.56 -1.79 8.81
C ASP A 55 -14.32 -0.87 10.02
N GLY A 56 -13.40 0.09 9.90
CA GLY A 56 -13.08 1.06 10.95
C GLY A 56 -12.25 0.51 12.09
N LYS A 57 -11.83 -0.77 12.04
CA LYS A 57 -10.96 -1.36 13.06
C LYS A 57 -9.49 -0.98 12.83
N PRO A 58 -8.64 -1.11 13.86
CA PRO A 58 -7.20 -0.95 13.68
C PRO A 58 -6.66 -1.90 12.61
N ALA A 59 -5.65 -1.44 11.87
CA ALA A 59 -4.90 -2.32 10.98
C ALA A 59 -4.20 -3.41 11.80
N CYS A 60 -4.15 -4.62 11.26
CA CYS A 60 -3.47 -5.74 11.90
C CYS A 60 -2.56 -6.46 10.90
N ALA A 61 -1.51 -7.09 11.43
CA ALA A 61 -0.65 -7.94 10.63
C ALA A 61 -1.41 -9.22 10.25
N ALA A 62 -1.19 -9.68 9.01
CA ALA A 62 -1.61 -11.01 8.59
C ALA A 62 -0.56 -12.01 9.08
N ASN A 63 -0.91 -12.85 10.08
CA ASN A 63 0.01 -13.89 10.57
C ASN A 63 0.36 -14.86 9.42
N GLY A 64 1.65 -14.95 9.06
CA GLY A 64 2.14 -15.70 7.89
C GLY A 64 1.98 -14.99 6.53
N GLY A 65 1.36 -13.82 6.50
CA GLY A 65 1.19 -13.03 5.28
C GLY A 65 2.50 -12.35 4.87
N THR A 66 2.93 -12.57 3.63
CA THR A 66 4.14 -11.98 3.05
C THR A 66 3.85 -11.46 1.64
N ILE A 67 4.36 -10.27 1.32
CA ILE A 67 4.32 -9.69 -0.02
C ILE A 67 5.77 -9.51 -0.49
N GLY A 68 6.12 -10.17 -1.59
CA GLY A 68 7.37 -9.96 -2.31
C GLY A 68 7.16 -8.95 -3.44
N PHE A 69 8.06 -7.97 -3.53
CA PHE A 69 8.05 -6.90 -4.53
C PHE A 69 9.17 -7.12 -5.56
#